data_AF-A0A377SXA3-F1
#
_entry.id   AF-A0A377SXA3-F1
#
_cell.length_a   1.000
_cell.length_b   1.000
_cell.length_c   1.000
_cell.angle_alpha   90.00
_cell.angle_beta   90.00
_cell.angle_gamma   90.00
#
_symmetry.space_group_name_H-M   'P 1'
#
loop_
_entity.id
_entity.type
_entity.pdbx_description
1 polymer ?
#
loop_
_entity_poly.entity_id
_entity_poly.type
_entity_poly.pdbx_seq_one_letter_code
_entity_poly.pdbx_strand_id
1 'polypeptide(L)'
;MSVMLHLFAAFWVLIVGALQIARPKGTSMHKALGKSWMLAMLLVAVSSFWIKSAMNVFMGYGPIHLLSLWVLVCVCASIHFARQGNIKKHKGFAVGAFYGAIGAGLAAVAMPGRLLHVFLFG
;
A
#
# COMPACT_ATOMS: atom_id res chain seq x y z
N MET A 1 -2.77 -11.07 12.65
CA MET A 1 -1.49 -10.36 12.45
C MET A 1 -1.38 -9.23 13.46
N SER A 2 -0.19 -8.96 14.03
CA SER A 2 0.00 -7.79 14.90
C SER A 2 -0.14 -6.49 14.10
N VAL A 3 -0.92 -5.53 14.61
CA VAL A 3 -1.10 -4.19 14.02
C VAL A 3 0.25 -3.48 13.81
N MET A 4 1.24 -3.77 14.65
CA MET A 4 2.58 -3.20 14.54
C MET A 4 3.31 -3.65 13.27
N LEU A 5 3.19 -4.92 12.89
CA LEU A 5 3.83 -5.43 11.66
C LEU A 5 3.23 -4.76 10.43
N HIS A 6 1.90 -4.60 10.40
CA HIS A 6 1.22 -3.85 9.35
C HIS A 6 1.70 -2.40 9.30
N LEU A 7 1.83 -1.74 10.45
CA LEU A 7 2.27 -0.36 10.55
C LEU A 7 3.71 -0.17 10.03
N PHE A 8 4.65 -1.01 10.46
CA PHE A 8 6.03 -0.97 9.95
C PHE A 8 6.09 -1.20 8.44
N ALA A 9 5.33 -2.17 7.93
CA ALA A 9 5.26 -2.41 6.50
C ALA A 9 4.64 -1.23 5.74
N ALA A 10 3.61 -0.58 6.30
CA ALA A 10 2.97 0.60 5.71
C ALA A 10 3.93 1.80 5.66
N PHE A 11 4.71 2.03 6.73
CA PHE A 11 5.77 3.06 6.71
C PHE A 11 6.82 2.76 5.63
N TRP A 12 7.26 1.50 5.52
CA TRP A 12 8.21 1.09 4.49
C TRP A 12 7.66 1.33 3.07
N VAL A 13 6.38 1.01 2.84
CA VAL A 13 5.69 1.28 1.56
C VAL A 13 5.73 2.76 1.21
N LEU A 14 5.47 3.65 2.17
CA LEU A 14 5.46 5.10 1.93
C LEU A 14 6.86 5.63 1.61
N ILE A 15 7.86 5.27 2.42
CA ILE A 15 9.24 5.74 2.25
C ILE A 15 9.83 5.20 0.94
N VAL A 16 9.77 3.89 0.72
CA VAL A 16 10.35 3.27 -0.47
C VAL A 16 9.58 3.64 -1.73
N GLY A 17 8.26 3.82 -1.64
CA GLY A 17 7.44 4.30 -2.75
C GLY A 17 7.79 5.73 -3.17
N ALA A 18 8.03 6.62 -2.21
CA ALA A 18 8.51 7.97 -2.50
C ALA A 18 9.90 7.94 -3.14
N LEU A 19 10.83 7.13 -2.62
CA LEU A 19 12.17 6.95 -3.19
C LEU A 19 12.12 6.36 -4.61
N GLN A 20 11.23 5.39 -4.86
CA GLN A 20 10.97 4.81 -6.18
C GLN A 20 10.58 5.88 -7.21
N ILE A 21 9.70 6.80 -6.81
CA ILE A 21 9.21 7.88 -7.68
C ILE A 21 10.28 8.96 -7.89
N ALA A 22 11.05 9.31 -6.84
CA ALA A 22 12.07 10.35 -6.93
C ALA A 22 13.31 9.92 -7.73
N ARG A 23 13.78 8.67 -7.58
CA ARG A 23 15.05 8.20 -8.16
C ARG A 23 14.96 7.91 -9.67
N PRO A 24 16.10 7.89 -10.40
CA PRO A 24 16.13 7.48 -11.80
C PRO A 24 15.59 6.05 -12.01
N LYS A 25 14.79 5.89 -13.07
CA LYS A 25 14.04 4.68 -13.37
C LYS A 25 14.88 3.78 -14.29
N GLY A 26 14.62 2.47 -14.26
CA GLY A 26 15.33 1.50 -15.11
C GLY A 26 16.70 1.04 -14.60
N THR A 27 17.19 1.58 -13.49
CA THR A 27 18.45 1.13 -12.85
C THR A 27 18.27 -0.19 -12.09
N SER A 28 19.36 -0.92 -11.83
CA SER A 28 19.34 -2.12 -10.97
C SER A 28 18.79 -1.81 -9.58
N MET A 29 19.10 -0.63 -9.05
CA MET A 29 18.57 -0.14 -7.78
C MET A 29 17.06 0.11 -7.84
N HIS A 30 16.53 0.69 -8.91
CA HIS A 30 15.08 0.82 -9.11
C HIS A 30 14.38 -0.55 -9.11
N LYS A 31 14.99 -1.56 -9.74
CA LYS A 31 14.44 -2.93 -9.73
C LYS A 31 14.48 -3.56 -8.33
N ALA A 32 15.59 -3.40 -7.59
CA ALA A 32 15.74 -3.93 -6.24
C ALA A 32 14.74 -3.30 -5.25
N LEU A 33 14.68 -1.97 -5.23
CA LEU A 33 13.68 -1.23 -4.43
C LEU A 33 12.25 -1.56 -4.86
N GLY A 34 12.03 -1.85 -6.15
CA GLY A 34 10.70 -2.13 -6.68
C GLY A 34 10.21 -3.48 -6.18
N LYS A 35 11.09 -4.48 -6.16
CA LYS A 35 10.79 -5.80 -5.58
C LYS A 35 10.48 -5.71 -4.08
N SER A 36 11.29 -4.98 -3.32
CA SER A 36 11.03 -4.82 -1.87
C SER A 36 9.73 -4.07 -1.61
N TRP A 37 9.43 -3.04 -2.42
CA TRP A 37 8.18 -2.29 -2.34
C TRP A 37 6.95 -3.15 -2.69
N MET A 38 7.00 -3.95 -3.75
CA MET A 38 5.91 -4.85 -4.14
C MET A 38 5.63 -5.89 -3.06
N LEU A 39 6.68 -6.44 -2.43
CA LEU A 39 6.53 -7.38 -1.32
C LEU A 39 5.89 -6.70 -0.10
N ALA A 40 6.32 -5.49 0.24
CA ALA A 40 5.74 -4.73 1.33
C ALA A 40 4.27 -4.37 1.07
N MET A 41 3.91 -3.98 -0.16
CA MET A 41 2.51 -3.74 -0.57
C MET A 41 1.65 -4.99 -0.39
N LEU A 42 2.17 -6.17 -0.77
CA LEU A 42 1.48 -7.44 -0.55
C LEU A 42 1.27 -7.72 0.95
N LEU A 43 2.30 -7.54 1.77
CA LEU A 43 2.22 -7.73 3.22
C LEU A 43 1.19 -6.80 3.86
N VAL A 44 1.19 -5.52 3.50
CA VAL A 44 0.22 -4.52 4.00
C VAL A 44 -1.20 -4.90 3.58
N ALA A 45 -1.41 -5.22 2.30
CA ALA A 45 -2.73 -5.56 1.78
C ALA A 45 -3.29 -6.87 2.33
N VAL A 46 -2.46 -7.88 2.56
CA VAL A 46 -2.92 -9.15 3.16
C VAL A 46 -3.19 -8.97 4.66
N SER A 47 -2.30 -8.27 5.38
CA SER A 47 -2.47 -8.09 6.82
C SER A 47 -3.65 -7.20 7.21
N SER A 48 -4.09 -6.29 6.33
CA SER A 48 -5.25 -5.44 6.57
C SER A 48 -6.57 -6.22 6.73
N PHE A 49 -6.69 -7.41 6.13
CA PHE A 49 -7.88 -8.27 6.27
C PHE A 49 -8.07 -8.77 7.71
N TRP A 50 -7.02 -8.76 8.54
CA TRP A 50 -7.10 -9.08 9.97
C TRP A 50 -7.29 -7.86 10.85
N ILE A 51 -7.30 -6.65 10.28
CA ILE A 51 -7.49 -5.40 11.02
C ILE A 51 -8.99 -5.08 11.01
N LYS A 52 -9.58 -4.98 12.21
CA LYS A 52 -11.00 -4.62 12.34
C LYS A 52 -11.26 -3.29 11.63
N SER A 53 -12.31 -3.29 10.81
CA SER A 53 -12.78 -2.05 10.21
C SER A 53 -13.50 -1.22 11.26
N ALA A 54 -13.14 0.07 11.34
CA ALA A 54 -13.87 1.04 12.16
C ALA A 54 -15.27 1.34 11.58
N MET A 55 -15.46 1.09 10.27
CA MET A 55 -16.71 1.34 9.58
C MET A 55 -17.13 0.06 8.84
N ASN A 56 -18.25 -0.53 9.28
CA ASN A 56 -18.87 -1.68 8.64
C ASN A 56 -19.79 -1.16 7.54
N VAL A 57 -19.26 -1.05 6.32
CA VAL A 57 -20.00 -0.42 5.21
C VAL A 57 -20.80 -1.47 4.43
N PHE A 58 -20.31 -2.71 4.34
CA PHE A 58 -21.06 -3.80 3.71
C PHE A 58 -20.67 -5.18 4.29
N MET A 59 -21.64 -5.89 4.90
CA MET A 59 -21.47 -7.28 5.37
C MET A 59 -20.25 -7.54 6.29
N GLY A 60 -19.85 -6.54 7.09
CA GLY A 60 -18.67 -6.61 7.98
C GLY A 60 -17.34 -6.20 7.33
N TYR A 61 -17.32 -5.94 6.03
CA TYR A 61 -16.18 -5.38 5.31
C TYR A 61 -16.29 -3.86 5.23
N GLY A 62 -15.16 -3.18 5.43
CA GLY A 62 -15.08 -1.73 5.31
C GLY A 62 -14.16 -1.24 4.20
N PRO A 63 -14.03 0.08 4.02
CA PRO A 63 -13.31 0.69 2.89
C PRO A 63 -11.86 0.21 2.75
N ILE A 64 -11.18 -0.06 3.87
CA ILE A 64 -9.82 -0.61 3.89
C ILE A 64 -9.71 -1.99 3.26
N HIS A 65 -10.75 -2.84 3.34
CA HIS A 65 -10.72 -4.17 2.75
C HIS A 65 -10.86 -4.11 1.23
N LEU A 66 -11.78 -3.26 0.74
CA LEU A 66 -11.93 -2.98 -0.69
C LEU A 66 -10.64 -2.39 -1.28
N LEU A 67 -10.03 -1.43 -0.57
CA LEU A 67 -8.75 -0.86 -0.97
C LEU A 67 -7.65 -1.91 -0.99
N SER A 68 -7.64 -2.84 -0.03
CA SER A 68 -6.63 -3.90 0.02
C SER A 68 -6.77 -4.88 -1.15
N LEU A 69 -8.00 -5.28 -1.49
CA LEU A 69 -8.28 -6.06 -2.70
C LEU A 69 -7.77 -5.34 -3.95
N TRP A 70 -8.07 -4.04 -4.06
CA TRP A 70 -7.59 -3.22 -5.17
C TRP A 70 -6.07 -3.12 -5.24
N VAL A 71 -5.39 -2.98 -4.10
CA VAL A 71 -3.93 -2.97 -4.04
C VAL A 71 -3.35 -4.31 -4.51
N LEU A 72 -3.94 -5.44 -4.12
CA LEU A 72 -3.52 -6.76 -4.61
C LEU A 72 -3.62 -6.87 -6.14
N VAL A 73 -4.74 -6.41 -6.71
CA VAL A 73 -4.93 -6.35 -8.17
C VAL A 73 -3.85 -5.47 -8.80
N CYS A 74 -3.59 -4.28 -8.24
CA CYS A 74 -2.55 -3.38 -8.75
C CYS A 74 -1.16 -4.01 -8.72
N VAL A 75 -0.78 -4.69 -7.64
CA VAL A 75 0.54 -5.36 -7.51
C VAL A 75 0.69 -6.44 -8.57
N CYS A 76 -0.30 -7.35 -8.69
CA CYS A 76 -0.28 -8.42 -9.68
C CYS A 76 -0.22 -7.87 -11.11
N ALA A 77 -1.07 -6.89 -11.45
CA ALA A 77 -1.09 -6.23 -12.75
C ALA A 77 0.23 -5.51 -13.04
N SER A 78 0.78 -4.79 -12.06
CA SER A 78 2.03 -4.05 -12.19
C SER A 78 3.21 -4.99 -12.49
N ILE A 79 3.30 -6.14 -11.81
CA ILE A 79 4.32 -7.16 -12.06
C ILE A 79 4.12 -7.79 -13.45
N HIS A 80 2.88 -8.13 -13.81
CA HIS A 80 2.56 -8.72 -15.11
C HIS A 80 2.98 -7.82 -16.27
N PHE A 81 2.58 -6.54 -16.24
CA PHE A 81 2.94 -5.58 -17.30
C PHE A 81 4.43 -5.25 -17.33
N ALA A 82 5.13 -5.27 -16.19
CA ALA A 82 6.58 -5.14 -16.17
C ALA A 82 7.26 -6.30 -16.91
N ARG A 83 6.79 -7.55 -16.71
CA ARG A 83 7.33 -8.74 -17.37
C ARG A 83 7.08 -8.73 -18.89
N GLN A 84 5.96 -8.17 -19.32
CA GLN A 84 5.64 -7.98 -20.75
C GLN A 84 6.38 -6.80 -21.40
N GLY A 85 7.18 -6.03 -20.64
CA GLY A 85 7.81 -4.81 -21.15
C GLY A 85 6.86 -3.62 -21.30
N ASN A 86 5.59 -3.72 -20.88
CA ASN A 86 4.63 -2.62 -20.93
C ASN A 86 4.80 -1.69 -19.72
N ILE A 87 5.82 -0.83 -19.79
CA ILE A 87 6.20 0.06 -18.68
C ILE A 87 5.13 1.13 -18.39
N LYS A 88 4.38 1.57 -19.41
CA LYS A 88 3.29 2.55 -19.22
C LYS A 88 2.22 2.01 -18.28
N LYS A 89 1.75 0.77 -18.51
CA LYS A 89 0.76 0.13 -17.63
C LYS A 89 1.35 -0.23 -16.27
N HIS A 90 2.58 -0.76 -16.22
CA HIS A 90 3.29 -1.02 -14.96
C HIS A 90 3.30 0.21 -14.05
N LYS A 91 3.70 1.38 -14.60
CA LYS A 91 3.74 2.66 -13.89
C LYS A 91 2.35 3.08 -13.42
N GLY A 92 1.32 2.95 -14.28
CA GLY A 92 -0.06 3.32 -13.92
C GLY A 92 -0.55 2.58 -12.67
N PHE A 93 -0.39 1.26 -12.63
CA PHE A 93 -0.79 0.45 -11.48
C PHE A 93 0.09 0.70 -10.24
N ALA A 94 1.41 0.83 -10.41
CA ALA A 94 2.32 1.10 -9.28
C ALA A 94 2.01 2.46 -8.62
N VAL A 95 1.84 3.50 -9.42
CA VAL A 95 1.50 4.85 -8.93
C VAL A 95 0.10 4.89 -8.32
N GLY A 96 -0.89 4.25 -8.95
CA GLY A 96 -2.24 4.15 -8.40
C GLY A 96 -2.25 3.46 -7.03
N ALA A 97 -1.52 2.37 -6.87
CA ALA A 97 -1.41 1.68 -5.59
C ALA A 97 -0.69 2.52 -4.53
N PHE A 98 0.34 3.29 -4.91
CA PHE A 98 1.03 4.21 -4.01
C PHE A 98 0.11 5.34 -3.52
N TYR A 99 -0.70 5.95 -4.40
CA TYR A 99 -1.71 6.92 -4.00
C TYR A 99 -2.78 6.31 -3.08
N GLY A 100 -3.18 5.06 -3.34
CA GLY A 100 -4.05 4.32 -2.43
C GLY A 100 -3.45 4.18 -1.02
N ALA A 101 -2.15 3.87 -0.92
CA ALA A 101 -1.45 3.79 0.36
C ALA A 101 -1.38 5.15 1.09
N ILE A 102 -1.11 6.24 0.36
CA ILE A 102 -1.15 7.60 0.93
C ILE A 102 -2.55 7.92 1.46
N GLY A 103 -3.59 7.67 0.65
CA GLY A 103 -4.98 7.91 1.06
C GLY A 103 -5.38 7.11 2.29
N ALA A 104 -4.97 5.84 2.38
CA ALA A 104 -5.19 5.01 3.56
C ALA A 104 -4.49 5.56 4.82
N GLY A 105 -3.24 5.99 4.67
CA GLY A 105 -2.47 6.59 5.76
C GLY A 105 -3.10 7.88 6.28
N LEU A 106 -3.48 8.79 5.37
CA LEU A 106 -4.17 10.03 5.71
C LEU A 106 -5.52 9.75 6.41
N ALA A 107 -6.30 8.80 5.90
CA ALA A 107 -7.55 8.39 6.55
C ALA A 107 -7.31 7.80 7.95
N ALA A 108 -6.24 7.04 8.15
CA ALA A 108 -5.90 6.48 9.46
C ALA A 108 -5.46 7.55 10.48
N VAL A 109 -4.86 8.65 10.01
CA VAL A 109 -4.50 9.81 10.85
C VAL A 109 -5.72 10.67 11.16
N ALA A 110 -6.60 10.89 10.18
CA ALA A 110 -7.77 11.76 10.33
C ALA A 110 -8.92 11.14 11.14
N MET A 111 -9.02 9.80 11.16
CA MET A 111 -10.18 9.10 11.75
C MET A 111 -9.99 8.83 13.25
N PRO A 112 -10.85 9.39 14.14
CA PRO A 112 -10.78 9.17 15.58
C PRO A 112 -10.90 7.68 15.96
N GLY A 113 -10.18 7.26 16.98
CA GLY A 113 -10.15 5.86 17.44
C GLY A 113 -9.23 4.93 16.65
N ARG A 114 -8.56 5.41 15.60
CA ARG A 114 -7.44 4.68 14.96
C ARG A 114 -6.15 4.90 15.75
N LEU A 115 -5.29 3.87 15.78
CA LEU A 115 -4.03 3.90 16.53
C LEU A 115 -3.16 5.11 16.17
N LEU A 116 -3.03 5.43 14.88
CA LEU A 116 -2.28 6.61 14.42
C LEU A 116 -2.89 7.93 14.88
N HIS A 117 -4.22 8.06 14.89
CA HIS A 117 -4.89 9.26 15.39
C HIS A 117 -4.67 9.44 16.90
N VAL A 118 -4.85 8.37 17.68
CA VAL A 118 -4.64 8.39 19.14
C VAL A 118 -3.17 8.72 19.47
N PHE A 119 -2.22 8.21 18.70
CA PHE A 119 -0.80 8.51 18.94
C PHE A 119 -0.42 9.96 18.63
N LEU A 120 -1.08 10.61 17.66
CA LEU A 120 -0.73 11.97 17.21
C LEU A 120 -1.52 13.09 17.90
N PHE A 121 -2.77 12.82 18.28
CA PHE A 121 -3.71 13.81 18.80
C PHE A 121 -4.31 13.45 20.17
N GLY A 122 -4.02 12.25 20.68
CA GLY A 122 -4.50 11.75 21.97
C GLY A 122 -3.56 12.05 23.13
#